data_AF-A0A7G9BR09-F1
#
_entry.id   AF-A0A7G9BR09-F1
#
_cell.length_a   1.000
_cell.length_b   1.000
_cell.length_c   1.000
_cell.angle_alpha   90.00
_cell.angle_beta   90.00
_cell.angle_gamma   90.00
#
_symmetry.space_group_name_H-M   'P 1'
#
loop_
_entity.id
_entity.type
_entity.pdbx_description
1 polymer ?
#
loop_
_entity_poly.entity_id
_entity_poly.type
_entity_poly.pdbx_seq_one_letter_code
_entity_poly.pdbx_strand_id
1 'polypeptide(L)' 'MTQPYLAELAGISVNTLYKLERGQGKASLNILEKILDVLGMEIQIDVNKPVV' A
#
# COMPACT_ATOMS: atom_id res chain seq x y z
N MET A 1 4.80 -10.05 12.38
CA MET A 1 4.05 -8.77 12.43
C MET A 1 2.56 -9.09 12.33
N THR A 2 1.70 -8.48 13.14
CA THR A 2 0.24 -8.66 13.02
C THR A 2 -0.35 -7.54 12.17
N GLN A 3 -1.48 -7.79 11.50
CA GLN A 3 -2.15 -6.79 10.66
C GLN A 3 -2.51 -5.49 11.42
N PRO A 4 -3.01 -5.55 12.68
CA PRO A 4 -3.27 -4.33 13.46
C PRO A 4 -2.01 -3.53 13.75
N TYR A 5 -0.90 -4.21 14.04
CA TYR A 5 0.38 -3.57 14.34
C TYR A 5 0.97 -2.86 13.11
N LEU A 6 0.87 -3.47 11.93
CA LEU A 6 1.31 -2.82 10.70
C LEU A 6 0.45 -1.59 10.36
N ALA A 7 -0.87 -1.70 10.55
CA ALA A 7 -1.79 -0.60 10.32
C ALA A 7 -1.52 0.59 11.28
N GLU A 8 -1.21 0.28 12.54
CA GLU A 8 -0.80 1.27 13.54
C GLU A 8 0.48 2.00 13.13
N LEU A 9 1.53 1.25 12.75
CA LEU A 9 2.80 1.83 12.28
C LEU A 9 2.63 2.67 11.01
N ALA A 10 1.78 2.25 10.09
CA ALA A 10 1.49 2.97 8.84
C ALA A 10 0.49 4.12 9.02
N GLY A 11 -0.11 4.28 10.20
CA GLY A 11 -1.12 5.31 10.46
C GLY A 11 -2.38 5.17 9.59
N ILE A 12 -2.82 3.94 9.34
CA ILE A 12 -4.04 3.61 8.58
C ILE A 12 -4.98 2.74 9.40
N SER A 13 -6.25 2.64 8.99
CA SER A 13 -7.18 1.72 9.65
C SER A 13 -6.86 0.27 9.29
N VAL A 14 -7.01 -0.65 10.25
CA VAL A 14 -6.85 -2.11 10.03
C VAL A 14 -7.78 -2.59 8.90
N ASN A 15 -8.99 -2.03 8.80
CA ASN A 15 -9.93 -2.33 7.73
C ASN A 15 -9.42 -1.87 6.35
N THR A 16 -8.71 -0.74 6.27
CA THR A 16 -8.08 -0.26 5.03
C THR A 16 -7.01 -1.25 4.57
N LEU A 17 -6.17 -1.70 5.50
CA LEU A 17 -5.13 -2.71 5.22
C LEU A 17 -5.74 -4.05 4.80
N TYR A 18 -6.77 -4.52 5.51
CA TYR A 18 -7.52 -5.73 5.16
C TYR A 18 -8.12 -5.67 3.75
N LYS A 19 -8.74 -4.54 3.41
CA LYS A 19 -9.33 -4.31 2.08
C LYS A 19 -8.27 -4.27 0.99
N LEU A 20 -7.14 -3.60 1.24
CA LEU A 20 -5.99 -3.55 0.33
C LEU A 20 -5.47 -4.96 0.01
N GLU A 21 -5.21 -5.79 1.02
CA GLU A 21 -4.73 -7.16 0.84
C GLU A 21 -5.69 -8.04 0.04
N ARG A 22 -6.99 -7.77 0.11
CA ARG A 22 -8.04 -8.47 -0.64
C ARG A 22 -8.24 -7.91 -2.05
N GLY A 23 -7.50 -6.87 -2.45
CA GLY A 23 -7.72 -6.15 -3.72
C GLY A 23 -9.07 -5.43 -3.77
N GLN A 24 -9.68 -5.18 -2.60
CA GLN A 24 -10.99 -4.54 -2.47
C GLN A 24 -10.82 -3.06 -2.12
N GLY A 25 -11.50 -2.19 -2.87
CA GLY A 25 -11.52 -0.76 -2.60
C GLY A 25 -10.41 0.03 -3.31
N LYS A 26 -10.63 1.35 -3.39
CA LYS A 26 -9.71 2.28 -4.03
C LYS A 26 -8.58 2.62 -3.07
N ALA A 27 -7.50 1.84 -3.11
CA ALA A 27 -6.26 2.22 -2.47
C ALA A 27 -5.65 3.40 -3.21
N SER A 28 -5.39 4.50 -2.51
CA SER A 28 -4.57 5.58 -3.06
C SER A 28 -3.10 5.20 -2.99
N LEU A 29 -2.29 5.75 -3.90
CA LEU A 29 -0.83 5.58 -3.87
C LEU A 29 -0.24 5.94 -2.50
N ASN A 30 -0.74 7.00 -1.86
CA ASN A 30 -0.36 7.39 -0.50
C ASN A 30 -0.58 6.29 0.56
N ILE A 31 -1.67 5.51 0.48
CA ILE A 31 -1.87 4.38 1.42
C ILE A 31 -0.83 3.29 1.18
N LEU A 32 -0.51 3.02 -0.09
CA LEU A 32 0.48 2.02 -0.46
C LEU A 32 1.89 2.45 -0.03
N GLU A 33 2.27 3.71 -0.27
CA GLU A 33 3.52 4.31 0.18
C GLU A 33 3.71 4.16 1.70
N LYS A 34 2.71 4.55 2.50
CA LYS A 34 2.76 4.42 3.98
C LYS A 34 3.03 2.99 4.47
N ILE A 35 2.47 1.99 3.79
CA ILE A 35 2.69 0.58 4.15
C ILE A 35 4.10 0.14 3.76
N LEU A 36 4.56 0.56 2.58
CA LEU A 36 5.87 0.19 2.06
C LEU A 36 6.99 0.86 2.86
N ASP A 37 6.81 2.11 3.29
CA ASP A 37 7.74 2.82 4.19
C ASP A 37 8.00 2.03 5.48
N VAL A 38 6.92 1.53 6.11
CA VAL A 38 7.01 0.70 7.33
C VAL A 38 7.73 -0.62 7.09
N LEU A 39 7.60 -1.16 5.87
CA LEU A 39 8.22 -2.41 5.46
C LEU A 39 9.64 -2.22 4.88
N GLY A 40 10.13 -0.98 4.77
CA GLY A 40 11.41 -0.67 4.15
C GLY A 40 11.46 -0.96 2.65
N MET A 41 10.32 -0.79 1.96
CA MET A 41 10.16 -1.00 0.52
C MET A 41 9.83 0.30 -0.20
N GLU A 42 10.10 0.36 -1.50
CA GLU A 42 9.76 1.49 -2.38
C GLU A 42 8.94 1.03 -3.59
N ILE A 43 8.11 1.93 -4.12
CA ILE A 43 7.36 1.70 -5.37
C ILE A 43 8.15 2.30 -6.53
N GLN A 44 8.43 1.51 -7.55
CA GLN A 44 8.89 2.01 -8.84
C GLN A 44 7.75 1.92 -9.85
N ILE A 45 7.36 3.06 -10.43
CA ILE A 45 6.38 3.14 -11.51
C ILE A 45 7.15 3.31 -12.82
N ASP A 46 7.02 2.34 -13.72
CA ASP A 46 7.52 2.44 -15.09
C ASP A 46 6.35 2.66 -16.06
N VAL A 47 6.54 3.59 -16.99
CA VAL A 47 5.54 3.91 -18.01
C VAL A 47 6.03 3.30 -19.31
N ASN A 48 5.31 2.28 -19.79
CA ASN A 48 5.60 1.67 -21.07
C ASN A 48 5.62 2.73 -22.16
N LYS A 49 6.68 2.74 -22.96
CA LYS A 49 6.73 3.58 -24.16
C LYS A 49 5.54 3.21 -25.04
N PRO A 50 4.79 4.20 -25.58
CA PRO A 50 3.73 3.90 -26.52
C PRO A 50 4.32 3.09 -27.67
N VAL A 51 3.69 1.96 -27.97
CA VAL A 51 4.00 1.17 -29.16
C VAL A 51 3.48 2.00 -30.33
N VAL A 52 4.38 2.72 -30.99
CA VAL A 52 4.09 3.50 -32.21
C VAL A 52 3.97 2.57 -33.40
#